data_AF-A0A9W9DJW6-F1
#
_entry.id   AF-A0A9W9DJW6-F1
#
_cell.length_a   1.000
_cell.length_b   1.000
_cell.length_c   1.000
_cell.angle_alpha   90.00
_cell.angle_beta   90.00
_cell.angle_gamma   90.00
#
_symmetry.space_group_name_H-M   'P 1'
#
loop_
_entity.id
_entity.type
_entity.pdbx_description
1 polymer ?
#
loop_
_entity_poly.entity_id
_entity_poly.type
_entity_poly.pdbx_seq_one_letter_code
_entity_poly.pdbx_strand_id
1 'polypeptide(L)'
;MDSTFAYPYHPHSNSCAGQGAPPSLPSFQNFFVRHEGSAMPPEGLAEQQYFDTSSTNIHQRNLLVQQNPIFSPHFNSLDLSSPRAPLTLNNPEEFQERHSPLLSRSPSPVAPLPSSMPVITAQAVDNLAKDFHCTAAQRSVLHTLVRFGSIGEGLSKADLSTRLLTLAVLFDMENQRPKEDENDLQNIRAMYKDLKIQLEQTFSLTSAQMKSVRLIAQEKIYDPLRTCYTGINRDVFDHIRTNAEIMCFSNIFGHPTYESALEKAIKRACSSVRNAFRQHLRDSIEKGTDAAMFTHNMNKIYIRMAGPNYNQRLLLLRNVVLRRFIFDNPNALWAEEDPNQDDSASDNNNTQSSESSTPPPPKKRKTAVGGKISKGKDFWSLVDSWFVSKQDLGKKLTDPAWKELLEQYVQFDEDGFQKRVRLQPSQGAQAAHNAGGLNVQGGSTLGMLM
;
A
#
# COMPACT_ATOMS: atom_id res chain seq x y z
N MET A 1 21.18 35.85 5.34
CA MET A 1 19.72 36.07 5.33
C MET A 1 19.09 34.70 5.34
N ASP A 2 19.03 34.12 6.54
CA ASP A 2 18.53 32.77 6.80
C ASP A 2 17.08 32.89 7.25
N SER A 3 16.17 32.29 6.49
CA SER A 3 14.74 32.26 6.81
C SER A 3 14.34 30.83 7.14
N THR A 4 14.48 30.49 8.41
CA THR A 4 13.99 29.25 9.02
C THR A 4 12.47 29.33 9.17
N PHE A 5 11.73 28.54 8.40
CA PHE A 5 10.29 28.35 8.60
C PHE A 5 10.06 27.39 9.78
N ALA A 6 9.65 27.95 10.93
CA ALA A 6 9.12 27.21 12.06
C ALA A 6 7.58 27.24 12.03
N TYR A 7 6.94 26.07 12.02
CA TYR A 7 5.50 25.94 12.22
C TYR A 7 5.18 25.97 13.73
N PRO A 8 4.18 26.76 14.18
CA PRO A 8 3.77 26.74 15.58
C PRO A 8 2.83 25.57 15.88
N TYR A 9 3.19 24.79 16.89
CA TYR A 9 2.39 23.74 17.49
C TYR A 9 1.48 24.37 18.57
N HIS A 10 0.16 24.27 18.42
CA HIS A 10 -0.80 24.65 19.46
C HIS A 10 -1.13 23.43 20.34
N PRO A 11 -0.90 23.47 21.67
CA PRO A 11 -1.39 22.44 22.57
C PRO A 11 -2.79 22.80 23.07
N HIS A 12 -3.77 21.93 22.79
CA HIS A 12 -5.04 21.95 23.50
C HIS A 12 -4.88 21.27 24.86
N SER A 13 -4.95 22.08 25.91
CA SER A 13 -5.09 21.67 27.30
C SER A 13 -6.52 21.15 27.55
N ASN A 14 -6.67 19.90 27.95
CA ASN A 14 -7.82 19.45 28.72
C ASN A 14 -7.34 18.80 30.02
N SER A 15 -7.60 19.53 31.10
CA SER A 15 -7.41 19.15 32.48
C SER A 15 -8.51 18.18 32.92
N CYS A 16 -8.13 16.98 33.34
CA CYS A 16 -8.91 16.19 34.28
C CYS A 16 -7.94 15.60 35.30
N ALA A 17 -8.01 16.13 36.52
CA ALA A 17 -7.29 15.67 37.69
C ALA A 17 -7.75 14.26 38.09
N GLY A 18 -6.78 13.39 38.39
CA GLY A 18 -7.00 12.05 38.93
C GLY A 18 -5.65 11.45 39.32
N GLN A 19 -5.19 11.80 40.51
CA GLN A 19 -3.99 11.23 41.12
C GLN A 19 -4.23 9.74 41.42
N GLY A 20 -3.37 8.88 40.87
CA GLY A 20 -3.23 7.48 41.22
C GLY A 20 -1.84 7.02 40.84
N ALA A 21 -0.99 6.78 41.84
CA ALA A 21 0.40 6.35 41.66
C ALA A 21 0.48 4.97 40.95
N PRO A 22 1.43 4.76 40.03
CA PRO A 22 1.62 3.44 39.43
C PRO A 22 2.45 2.53 40.36
N PRO A 23 2.05 1.26 40.56
CA PRO A 23 2.92 0.29 41.20
C PRO A 23 4.04 -0.12 40.23
N SER A 24 5.25 -0.17 40.77
CA SER A 24 6.48 -0.67 40.17
C SER A 24 6.32 -2.07 39.57
N LEU A 25 6.62 -2.21 38.28
CA LEU A 25 6.77 -3.51 37.60
C LEU A 25 8.05 -4.21 38.06
N PRO A 26 8.02 -5.52 38.40
CA PRO A 26 9.23 -6.30 38.59
C PRO A 26 9.81 -6.75 37.25
N SER A 27 11.14 -6.71 37.20
CA SER A 27 12.00 -7.21 36.13
C SER A 27 11.73 -8.69 35.80
N PHE A 28 11.43 -8.99 34.53
CA PHE A 28 11.43 -10.36 34.03
C PHE A 28 12.86 -10.83 33.78
N GLN A 29 13.38 -11.67 34.68
CA GLN A 29 14.57 -12.48 34.47
C GLN A 29 14.19 -13.78 33.76
N ASN A 30 15.05 -14.17 32.82
CA ASN A 30 14.99 -15.40 32.03
C ASN A 30 14.84 -16.65 32.90
N PHE A 31 13.81 -17.46 32.61
CA PHE A 31 13.76 -18.87 33.01
C PHE A 31 13.68 -19.75 31.76
N PHE A 32 14.82 -20.30 31.37
CA PHE A 32 14.91 -21.48 30.53
C PHE A 32 14.79 -22.69 31.47
N VAL A 33 13.67 -23.42 31.42
CA VAL A 33 13.53 -24.72 32.08
C VAL A 33 13.43 -25.79 31.00
N ARG A 34 14.49 -26.58 30.89
CA ARG A 34 14.51 -27.90 30.24
C ARG A 34 13.53 -28.81 30.98
N HIS A 35 12.56 -29.38 30.28
CA HIS A 35 11.89 -30.59 30.73
C HIS A 35 12.40 -31.79 29.93
N GLU A 36 13.14 -32.65 30.62
CA GLU A 36 13.48 -33.99 30.19
C GLU A 36 12.29 -34.93 30.43
N GLY A 37 12.13 -35.88 29.50
CA GLY A 37 11.70 -37.26 29.71
C GLY A 37 10.44 -37.54 30.55
N SER A 38 9.35 -37.89 29.87
CA SER A 38 8.36 -38.79 30.47
C SER A 38 7.87 -39.79 29.43
N ALA A 39 8.05 -41.07 29.77
CA ALA A 39 7.76 -42.24 28.98
C ALA A 39 6.23 -42.49 28.91
N MET A 40 5.75 -42.81 27.71
CA MET A 40 4.39 -43.29 27.46
C MET A 40 4.38 -44.83 27.49
N PRO A 41 3.38 -45.48 28.12
CA PRO A 41 3.15 -46.92 27.99
C PRO A 41 2.32 -47.23 26.73
N PRO A 42 2.35 -48.49 26.23
CA PRO A 42 1.62 -48.90 25.03
C PRO A 42 0.30 -49.60 25.39
N GLU A 43 -0.79 -49.21 24.76
CA GLU A 43 -2.08 -49.92 24.64
C GLU A 43 -2.99 -49.02 23.79
N GLY A 44 -3.79 -49.44 22.84
CA GLY A 44 -4.23 -50.74 22.37
C GLY A 44 -5.11 -50.53 21.13
N LEU A 45 -5.44 -51.64 20.48
CA LEU A 45 -6.05 -51.78 19.15
C LEU A 45 -7.53 -51.35 19.05
N ALA A 46 -7.98 -51.29 17.79
CA ALA A 46 -9.33 -51.06 17.25
C ALA A 46 -9.68 -49.56 17.05
N GLU A 47 -10.12 -49.09 15.88
CA GLU A 47 -11.13 -49.68 15.00
C GLU A 47 -10.98 -49.12 13.57
N GLN A 48 -10.95 -50.02 12.58
CA GLN A 48 -11.15 -49.70 11.17
C GLN A 48 -12.65 -49.50 10.92
N GLN A 49 -13.07 -48.34 10.42
CA GLN A 49 -14.24 -48.26 9.54
C GLN A 49 -13.99 -47.34 8.35
N TYR A 50 -13.93 -48.02 7.20
CA TYR A 50 -14.19 -47.58 5.84
C TYR A 50 -15.06 -46.31 5.73
N PHE A 51 -14.57 -45.32 4.97
CA PHE A 51 -15.45 -44.54 4.11
C PHE A 51 -14.90 -44.51 2.68
N ASP A 52 -15.73 -45.07 1.82
CA ASP A 52 -15.59 -45.28 0.39
C ASP A 52 -15.61 -43.93 -0.33
N THR A 53 -14.52 -43.59 -1.03
CA THR A 53 -14.47 -42.43 -1.93
C THR A 53 -14.89 -42.86 -3.32
N SER A 54 -16.19 -42.83 -3.60
CA SER A 54 -16.72 -42.96 -4.96
C SER A 54 -17.11 -41.58 -5.49
N SER A 55 -16.26 -41.07 -6.37
CA SER A 55 -16.50 -39.91 -7.25
C SER A 55 -17.74 -40.07 -8.11
N THR A 56 -18.57 -39.03 -8.20
CA THR A 56 -19.39 -38.75 -9.40
C THR A 56 -19.37 -37.25 -9.71
N ASN A 57 -18.44 -36.90 -10.60
CA ASN A 57 -18.62 -36.11 -11.82
C ASN A 57 -19.89 -35.23 -11.91
N ILE A 58 -19.74 -33.90 -11.93
CA ILE A 58 -20.60 -32.97 -12.70
C ILE A 58 -19.82 -31.67 -12.99
N HIS A 59 -19.62 -31.42 -14.29
CA HIS A 59 -19.40 -30.15 -14.99
C HIS A 59 -18.03 -29.43 -14.88
N GLN A 60 -17.06 -29.95 -15.64
CA GLN A 60 -16.16 -29.12 -16.43
C GLN A 60 -16.81 -28.78 -17.78
N ARG A 61 -16.94 -27.49 -18.11
CA ARG A 61 -16.95 -27.05 -19.51
C ARG A 61 -16.45 -25.60 -19.66
N ASN A 62 -15.44 -25.48 -20.52
CA ASN A 62 -15.00 -24.32 -21.30
C ASN A 62 -14.16 -23.23 -20.61
N LEU A 63 -12.84 -23.46 -20.58
CA LEU A 63 -11.84 -22.42 -20.84
C LEU A 63 -10.74 -23.01 -21.74
N LEU A 64 -10.97 -22.92 -23.05
CA LEU A 64 -9.93 -23.07 -24.07
C LEU A 64 -9.58 -21.64 -24.49
N VAL A 65 -8.54 -21.08 -23.88
CA VAL A 65 -7.90 -19.84 -24.33
C VAL A 65 -6.45 -20.17 -24.61
N GLN A 66 -6.06 -19.82 -25.83
CA GLN A 66 -4.78 -20.00 -26.48
C GLN A 66 -3.60 -19.62 -25.57
N GLN A 67 -2.65 -20.54 -25.45
CA GLN A 67 -1.29 -20.22 -25.03
C GLN A 67 -0.59 -19.52 -26.20
N ASN A 68 -0.34 -18.22 -26.06
CA ASN A 68 0.71 -17.52 -26.80
C ASN A 68 1.89 -17.29 -25.84
N PRO A 69 3.13 -17.65 -26.22
CA PRO A 69 4.31 -17.34 -25.42
C PRO A 69 4.67 -15.87 -25.64
N ILE A 70 4.37 -15.02 -24.65
CA ILE A 70 4.87 -13.64 -24.63
C ILE A 70 6.22 -13.65 -23.91
N PHE A 71 7.23 -13.24 -24.67
CA PHE A 71 8.57 -12.83 -24.27
C PHE A 71 8.65 -12.30 -22.83
N SER A 72 9.46 -12.98 -22.00
CA SER A 72 10.07 -12.38 -20.82
C SER A 72 11.21 -11.45 -21.26
N PRO A 73 11.17 -10.14 -20.97
CA PRO A 73 12.40 -9.37 -20.99
C PRO A 73 13.19 -9.73 -19.75
N HIS A 74 14.32 -10.41 -19.94
CA HIS A 74 15.40 -10.42 -18.96
C HIS A 74 15.83 -8.97 -18.71
N PHE A 75 15.33 -8.36 -17.64
CA PHE A 75 15.96 -7.20 -17.05
C PHE A 75 17.25 -7.68 -16.40
N ASN A 76 18.36 -7.50 -17.14
CA ASN A 76 19.68 -7.53 -16.54
C ASN A 76 19.73 -6.44 -15.48
N SER A 77 19.78 -6.87 -14.22
CA SER A 77 20.19 -6.05 -13.09
C SER A 77 21.60 -5.54 -13.40
N LEU A 78 21.71 -4.30 -13.86
CA LEU A 78 22.96 -3.56 -13.86
C LEU A 78 23.30 -3.24 -12.41
N ASP A 79 24.00 -4.18 -11.79
CA ASP A 79 24.67 -3.99 -10.51
C ASP A 79 25.82 -3.00 -10.73
N LEU A 80 25.54 -1.71 -10.46
CA LEU A 80 26.54 -0.63 -10.41
C LEU A 80 27.21 -0.53 -9.03
N SER A 81 27.32 -1.65 -8.32
CA SER A 81 28.12 -1.78 -7.10
C SER A 81 29.52 -2.30 -7.45
N SER A 82 30.30 -1.53 -8.19
CA SER A 82 31.73 -1.82 -8.32
C SER A 82 32.45 -1.30 -7.08
N PRO A 83 33.01 -2.16 -6.19
CA PRO A 83 33.83 -1.69 -5.09
C PRO A 83 35.13 -1.15 -5.69
N ARG A 84 35.32 0.17 -5.58
CA ARG A 84 36.56 0.85 -5.94
C ARG A 84 37.67 0.32 -5.03
N ALA A 85 38.45 -0.62 -5.55
CA ALA A 85 39.64 -1.14 -4.86
C ALA A 85 40.60 0.02 -4.57
N PRO A 86 41.22 0.07 -3.38
CA PRO A 86 42.30 1.00 -3.11
C PRO A 86 43.51 0.59 -3.95
N LEU A 87 43.95 1.49 -4.84
CA LEU A 87 45.23 1.36 -5.52
C LEU A 87 46.34 1.48 -4.46
N THR A 88 46.79 0.35 -3.95
CA THR A 88 48.07 0.24 -3.24
C THR A 88 49.19 0.40 -4.26
N LEU A 89 49.76 1.60 -4.30
CA LEU A 89 51.02 1.90 -4.97
C LEU A 89 52.16 1.27 -4.15
N ASN A 90 52.42 -0.01 -4.39
CA ASN A 90 53.70 -0.63 -4.03
C ASN A 90 54.67 -0.37 -5.18
N ASN A 91 55.69 0.46 -4.96
CA ASN A 91 57.12 0.19 -5.17
C ASN A 91 57.88 1.53 -5.35
N PRO A 92 58.74 1.95 -4.41
CA PRO A 92 59.79 2.90 -4.73
C PRO A 92 61.01 2.10 -5.20
N GLU A 93 61.22 2.03 -6.52
CA GLU A 93 62.53 1.70 -7.04
C GLU A 93 63.50 2.85 -6.74
N GLU A 94 64.57 2.45 -6.07
CA GLU A 94 65.72 3.19 -5.61
C GLU A 94 66.50 3.75 -6.82
N PHE A 95 66.11 4.93 -7.30
CA PHE A 95 66.93 5.69 -8.25
C PHE A 95 68.01 6.46 -7.48
N GLN A 96 69.21 5.88 -7.52
CA GLN A 96 70.44 6.40 -6.92
C GLN A 96 70.92 7.64 -7.70
N GLU A 97 70.41 8.82 -7.33
CA GLU A 97 70.93 10.10 -7.83
C GLU A 97 72.34 10.37 -7.29
N ARG A 98 73.30 10.43 -8.22
CA ARG A 98 74.65 10.91 -7.95
C ARG A 98 74.61 12.41 -7.68
N HIS A 99 74.65 12.79 -6.40
CA HIS A 99 74.94 14.16 -5.99
C HIS A 99 76.35 14.57 -6.47
N SER A 100 76.40 15.48 -7.43
CA SER A 100 77.60 16.28 -7.70
C SER A 100 77.61 17.49 -6.74
N PRO A 101 78.77 17.87 -6.17
CA PRO A 101 78.85 18.97 -5.22
C PRO A 101 78.67 20.30 -5.95
N LEU A 102 77.54 20.97 -5.70
CA LEU A 102 77.33 22.35 -6.14
C LEU A 102 78.22 23.28 -5.31
N LEU A 103 79.21 23.86 -6.00
CA LEU A 103 80.02 24.95 -5.51
C LEU A 103 79.13 26.17 -5.24
N SER A 104 79.04 26.55 -3.97
CA SER A 104 78.48 27.81 -3.50
C SER A 104 79.25 28.97 -4.12
N ARG A 105 78.64 29.63 -5.10
CA ARG A 105 79.15 30.86 -5.73
C ARG A 105 78.34 32.03 -5.18
N SER A 106 79.00 32.89 -4.39
CA SER A 106 78.43 34.13 -3.89
C SER A 106 77.78 34.96 -5.00
N PRO A 107 76.57 35.51 -4.79
CA PRO A 107 75.93 36.39 -5.76
C PRO A 107 76.65 37.75 -5.77
N SER A 108 77.34 38.03 -6.87
CA SER A 108 77.77 39.40 -7.19
C SER A 108 76.55 40.29 -7.44
N PRO A 109 76.60 41.58 -7.07
CA PRO A 109 75.52 42.52 -7.31
C PRO A 109 75.33 42.72 -8.82
N VAL A 110 74.29 42.10 -9.37
CA VAL A 110 73.86 42.27 -10.76
C VAL A 110 73.24 43.65 -10.89
N ALA A 111 73.85 44.48 -11.73
CA ALA A 111 73.32 45.78 -12.12
C ALA A 111 71.88 45.62 -12.67
N PRO A 112 70.97 46.57 -12.39
CA PRO A 112 69.59 46.49 -12.86
C PRO A 112 69.57 46.46 -14.38
N LEU A 113 69.29 45.27 -14.95
CA LEU A 113 69.05 45.16 -16.38
C LEU A 113 67.83 46.01 -16.74
N PRO A 114 67.88 46.73 -17.87
CA PRO A 114 66.75 47.52 -18.34
C PRO A 114 65.53 46.61 -18.42
N SER A 115 64.42 47.05 -17.83
CA SER A 115 63.14 46.35 -17.83
C SER A 115 62.79 45.96 -19.26
N SER A 116 63.03 44.69 -19.59
CA SER A 116 62.68 44.10 -20.88
C SER A 116 61.19 44.34 -21.10
N MET A 117 60.86 45.12 -22.12
CA MET A 117 59.48 45.36 -22.51
C MET A 117 58.83 43.99 -22.78
N PRO A 118 57.62 43.73 -22.25
CA PRO A 118 56.97 42.44 -22.41
C PRO A 118 56.85 42.09 -23.90
N VAL A 119 57.16 40.84 -24.24
CA VAL A 119 57.24 40.33 -25.62
C VAL A 119 55.88 40.43 -26.35
N ILE A 120 54.80 40.45 -25.57
CA ILE A 120 53.42 40.60 -26.01
C ILE A 120 52.79 41.74 -25.20
N THR A 121 52.11 42.68 -25.89
CA THR A 121 51.48 43.83 -25.23
C THR A 121 50.25 43.39 -24.43
N ALA A 122 49.99 44.07 -23.30
CA ALA A 122 48.79 43.80 -22.49
C ALA A 122 47.49 43.91 -23.30
N GLN A 123 47.42 44.88 -24.22
CA GLN A 123 46.27 45.06 -25.11
C GLN A 123 46.03 43.84 -26.03
N ALA A 124 47.08 43.16 -26.48
CA ALA A 124 46.94 41.94 -27.28
C ALA A 124 46.37 40.79 -26.44
N VAL A 125 46.78 40.68 -25.17
CA VAL A 125 46.22 39.70 -24.22
C VAL A 125 44.76 40.00 -23.91
N ASP A 126 44.39 41.28 -23.75
CA ASP A 126 43.01 41.69 -23.50
C ASP A 126 42.10 41.44 -24.71
N ASN A 127 42.59 41.71 -25.93
CA ASN A 127 41.88 41.39 -27.16
C ASN A 127 41.67 39.88 -27.29
N LEU A 128 42.71 39.08 -27.06
CA LEU A 128 42.61 37.62 -27.08
C LEU A 128 41.61 37.11 -26.03
N ALA A 129 41.69 37.60 -24.80
CA ALA A 129 40.75 37.25 -23.73
C ALA A 129 39.31 37.63 -24.07
N LYS A 130 39.10 38.73 -24.83
CA LYS A 130 37.78 39.14 -25.30
C LYS A 130 37.28 38.23 -26.43
N ASP A 131 38.14 37.90 -27.39
CA ASP A 131 37.81 37.04 -28.54
C ASP A 131 37.42 35.62 -28.10
N PHE A 132 38.01 35.13 -27.00
CA PHE A 132 37.77 33.82 -26.40
C PHE A 132 36.90 33.86 -25.13
N HIS A 133 36.08 34.91 -24.96
CA HIS A 133 35.11 35.03 -23.87
C HIS A 133 35.64 34.73 -22.45
N CYS A 134 36.91 35.02 -22.20
CA CYS A 134 37.55 34.72 -20.93
C CYS A 134 37.01 35.63 -19.81
N THR A 135 36.75 35.04 -18.64
CA THR A 135 36.39 35.76 -17.41
C THR A 135 37.53 36.67 -16.94
N ALA A 136 37.24 37.61 -16.03
CA ALA A 136 38.27 38.48 -15.46
C ALA A 136 39.42 37.70 -14.77
N ALA A 137 39.09 36.59 -14.10
CA ALA A 137 40.07 35.72 -13.47
C ALA A 137 40.96 35.01 -14.52
N GLN A 138 40.35 34.43 -15.55
CA GLN A 138 41.07 33.78 -16.66
C GLN A 138 41.95 34.78 -17.42
N ARG A 139 41.47 35.99 -17.66
CA ARG A 139 42.25 37.11 -18.23
C ARG A 139 43.47 37.44 -17.38
N SER A 140 43.31 37.49 -16.04
CA SER A 140 44.45 37.67 -15.13
C SER A 140 45.48 36.55 -15.26
N VAL A 141 45.05 35.30 -15.48
CA VAL A 141 45.95 34.15 -15.70
C VAL A 141 46.71 34.31 -17.02
N LEU A 142 46.06 34.77 -18.10
CA LEU A 142 46.73 35.03 -19.37
C LEU A 142 47.81 36.13 -19.23
N HIS A 143 47.50 37.24 -18.55
CA HIS A 143 48.49 38.28 -18.24
C HIS A 143 49.65 37.75 -17.38
N THR A 144 49.34 36.89 -16.42
CA THR A 144 50.33 36.25 -15.55
C THR A 144 51.27 35.34 -16.35
N LEU A 145 50.74 34.57 -17.31
CA LEU A 145 51.53 33.75 -18.22
C LEU A 145 52.50 34.60 -19.05
N VAL A 146 52.06 35.75 -19.58
CA VAL A 146 52.95 36.68 -20.30
C VAL A 146 54.04 37.24 -19.40
N ARG A 147 53.68 37.62 -18.18
CA ARG A 147 54.63 38.15 -17.19
C ARG A 147 55.71 37.13 -16.87
N PHE A 148 55.34 35.88 -16.58
CA PHE A 148 56.31 34.82 -16.29
C PHE A 148 57.12 34.40 -17.52
N GLY A 149 56.47 34.30 -18.68
CA GLY A 149 57.13 33.96 -19.95
C GLY A 149 58.11 35.02 -20.44
N SER A 150 58.10 36.24 -19.87
CA SER A 150 59.01 37.33 -20.24
C SER A 150 60.20 37.51 -19.28
N ILE A 151 60.35 36.66 -18.25
CA ILE A 151 61.46 36.77 -17.28
C ILE A 151 62.75 36.14 -17.85
N GLY A 152 63.86 36.86 -17.75
CA GLY A 152 65.18 36.38 -18.20
C GLY A 152 65.31 36.37 -19.73
N GLU A 153 65.85 35.28 -20.29
CA GLU A 153 65.85 35.06 -21.75
C GLU A 153 64.42 34.82 -22.29
N GLY A 154 63.48 34.45 -21.41
CA GLY A 154 62.06 34.32 -21.70
C GLY A 154 61.72 33.23 -22.71
N LEU A 155 60.43 33.08 -22.98
CA LEU A 155 59.93 32.32 -24.11
C LEU A 155 59.97 33.21 -25.35
N SER A 156 60.26 32.59 -26.50
CA SER A 156 60.14 33.30 -27.77
C SER A 156 58.71 33.81 -27.96
N LYS A 157 58.56 34.93 -28.67
CA LYS A 157 57.23 35.50 -28.98
C LYS A 157 56.28 34.47 -29.58
N ALA A 158 56.79 33.61 -30.46
CA ALA A 158 56.00 32.56 -31.11
C ALA A 158 55.52 31.50 -30.11
N ASP A 159 56.39 31.03 -29.20
CA ASP A 159 56.01 30.04 -28.19
C ASP A 159 55.00 30.62 -27.19
N LEU A 160 55.25 31.84 -26.71
CA LEU A 160 54.35 32.51 -25.78
C LEU A 160 52.97 32.80 -26.39
N SER A 161 52.93 33.23 -27.66
CA SER A 161 51.66 33.46 -28.39
C SER A 161 50.88 32.17 -28.59
N THR A 162 51.57 31.07 -28.92
CA THR A 162 50.94 29.75 -29.10
C THR A 162 50.34 29.24 -27.79
N ARG A 163 51.08 29.34 -26.67
CA ARG A 163 50.58 28.95 -25.35
C ARG A 163 49.40 29.80 -24.88
N LEU A 164 49.44 31.12 -25.12
CA LEU A 164 48.32 32.00 -24.85
C LEU A 164 47.07 31.61 -25.63
N LEU A 165 47.22 31.35 -26.93
CA LEU A 165 46.11 30.92 -27.79
C LEU A 165 45.53 29.60 -27.30
N THR A 166 46.37 28.60 -27.02
CA THR A 166 45.92 27.32 -26.47
C THR A 166 45.17 27.49 -25.15
N LEU A 167 45.69 28.32 -24.23
CA LEU A 167 45.04 28.55 -22.95
C LEU A 167 43.73 29.32 -23.07
N ALA A 168 43.66 30.30 -23.98
CA ALA A 168 42.43 31.02 -24.30
C ALA A 168 41.36 30.10 -24.90
N VAL A 169 41.73 29.21 -25.83
CA VAL A 169 40.85 28.18 -26.39
C VAL A 169 40.34 27.25 -25.28
N LEU A 170 41.20 26.81 -24.36
CA LEU A 170 40.77 25.96 -23.24
C LEU A 170 39.79 26.67 -22.30
N PHE A 171 40.02 27.96 -22.00
CA PHE A 171 39.09 28.75 -21.20
C PHE A 171 37.76 28.99 -21.91
N ASP A 172 37.79 29.26 -23.21
CA ASP A 172 36.57 29.40 -24.01
C ASP A 172 35.78 28.09 -24.03
N MET A 173 36.44 26.94 -24.23
CA MET A 173 35.82 25.62 -24.14
C MET A 173 35.20 25.36 -22.76
N GLU A 174 35.87 25.74 -21.67
CA GLU A 174 35.34 25.57 -20.30
C GLU A 174 34.18 26.53 -20.02
N ASN A 175 34.22 27.75 -20.55
CA ASN A 175 33.14 28.73 -20.41
C ASN A 175 31.93 28.39 -21.29
N GLN A 176 32.15 27.72 -22.42
CA GLN A 176 31.14 27.16 -23.30
C GLN A 176 30.65 25.79 -22.84
N ARG A 177 31.35 25.14 -21.89
CA ARG A 177 30.91 23.90 -21.23
C ARG A 177 29.59 24.21 -20.53
N PRO A 178 28.48 23.66 -21.02
CA PRO A 178 27.32 24.49 -21.17
C PRO A 178 26.55 24.62 -19.86
N LYS A 179 26.04 25.84 -19.62
CA LYS A 179 24.85 26.04 -18.78
C LYS A 179 23.63 25.27 -19.31
N GLU A 180 23.69 24.80 -20.56
CA GLU A 180 22.73 23.88 -21.17
C GLU A 180 22.76 22.49 -20.49
N ASP A 181 23.91 21.99 -20.01
CA ASP A 181 23.96 20.72 -19.26
C ASP A 181 23.23 20.82 -17.91
N GLU A 182 23.30 21.97 -17.23
CA GLU A 182 22.54 22.19 -15.99
C GLU A 182 21.04 22.25 -16.26
N ASN A 183 20.62 22.94 -17.33
CA ASN A 183 19.23 22.97 -17.76
C ASN A 183 18.75 21.58 -18.16
N ASP A 184 19.55 20.80 -18.89
CA ASP A 184 19.21 19.44 -19.31
C ASP A 184 19.14 18.48 -18.13
N LEU A 185 20.08 18.56 -17.19
CA LEU A 185 20.00 17.78 -15.95
C LEU A 185 18.79 18.17 -15.11
N GLN A 186 18.41 19.45 -15.07
CA GLN A 186 17.22 19.91 -14.36
C GLN A 186 15.93 19.45 -15.06
N ASN A 187 15.90 19.49 -16.38
CA ASN A 187 14.79 18.96 -17.19
C ASN A 187 14.64 17.45 -17.01
N ILE A 188 15.75 16.69 -17.02
CA ILE A 188 15.75 15.25 -16.76
C ILE A 188 15.26 14.95 -15.34
N ARG A 189 15.71 15.71 -14.32
CA ARG A 189 15.22 15.56 -12.94
C ARG A 189 13.73 15.86 -12.82
N ALA A 190 13.23 16.88 -13.52
CA ALA A 190 11.81 17.21 -13.56
C ALA A 190 11.00 16.07 -14.20
N MET A 191 11.47 15.55 -15.34
CA MET A 191 10.86 14.40 -16.02
C MET A 191 10.83 13.15 -15.12
N TYR A 192 11.91 12.85 -14.39
CA TYR A 192 11.93 11.73 -13.44
C TYR A 192 10.94 11.93 -12.29
N LYS A 193 10.79 13.17 -11.79
CA LYS A 193 9.82 13.48 -10.74
C LYS A 193 8.39 13.29 -11.24
N ASP A 194 8.10 13.73 -12.46
CA ASP A 194 6.78 13.57 -13.07
C ASP A 194 6.46 12.11 -13.35
N LEU A 195 7.43 11.35 -13.88
CA LEU A 195 7.29 9.91 -14.11
C LEU A 195 7.06 9.16 -12.78
N LYS A 196 7.76 9.55 -11.71
CA LYS A 196 7.53 9.01 -10.36
C LYS A 196 6.09 9.30 -9.88
N ILE A 197 5.61 10.53 -10.04
CA ILE A 197 4.23 10.91 -9.66
C ILE A 197 3.20 10.10 -10.46
N GLN A 198 3.39 9.93 -11.77
CA GLN A 198 2.50 9.14 -12.61
C GLN A 198 2.50 7.67 -12.21
N LEU A 199 3.66 7.07 -11.94
CA LEU A 199 3.75 5.71 -11.41
C LEU A 199 3.03 5.58 -10.07
N GLU A 200 3.15 6.59 -9.20
CA GLU A 200 2.45 6.59 -7.91
C GLU A 200 0.92 6.68 -8.08
N GLN A 201 0.44 7.49 -9.02
CA GLN A 201 -0.99 7.68 -9.31
C GLN A 201 -1.63 6.47 -10.02
N THR A 202 -0.87 5.79 -10.87
CA THR A 202 -1.33 4.61 -11.64
C THR A 202 -1.16 3.29 -10.88
N PHE A 203 -0.64 3.35 -9.64
CA PHE A 203 -0.45 2.16 -8.83
C PHE A 203 -1.74 1.38 -8.64
N SER A 204 -1.67 0.08 -8.90
CA SER A 204 -2.75 -0.87 -8.64
C SER A 204 -2.17 -2.14 -8.06
N LEU A 205 -2.95 -2.79 -7.19
CA LEU A 205 -2.57 -4.09 -6.65
C LEU A 205 -2.57 -5.13 -7.77
N THR A 206 -1.56 -5.99 -7.76
CA THR A 206 -1.50 -7.14 -8.66
C THR A 206 -2.67 -8.10 -8.40
N SER A 207 -3.04 -8.90 -9.41
CA SER A 207 -4.11 -9.91 -9.27
C SER A 207 -3.80 -10.95 -8.17
N ALA A 208 -2.52 -11.30 -8.00
CA ALA A 208 -2.06 -12.18 -6.93
C ALA A 208 -2.26 -11.55 -5.54
N GLN A 209 -1.86 -10.29 -5.36
CA GLN A 209 -2.10 -9.55 -4.11
C GLN A 209 -3.60 -9.44 -3.82
N MET A 210 -4.43 -9.09 -4.81
CA MET A 210 -5.89 -9.02 -4.66
C MET A 210 -6.49 -10.37 -4.21
N LYS A 211 -5.99 -11.48 -4.75
CA LYS A 211 -6.40 -12.83 -4.34
C LYS A 211 -6.02 -13.08 -2.87
N SER A 212 -4.80 -12.72 -2.46
CA SER A 212 -4.34 -12.83 -1.06
C SER A 212 -5.22 -12.00 -0.12
N VAL A 213 -5.51 -10.74 -0.46
CA VAL A 213 -6.42 -9.88 0.33
C VAL A 213 -7.78 -10.56 0.55
N ARG A 214 -8.36 -11.13 -0.52
CA ARG A 214 -9.65 -11.81 -0.42
C ARG A 214 -9.60 -13.07 0.44
N LEU A 215 -8.56 -13.88 0.30
CA LEU A 215 -8.38 -15.10 1.10
C LEU A 215 -8.24 -14.76 2.60
N ILE A 216 -7.49 -13.72 2.94
CA ILE A 216 -7.34 -13.26 4.32
C ILE A 216 -8.69 -12.74 4.84
N ALA A 217 -9.43 -11.97 4.05
CA ALA A 217 -10.76 -11.51 4.43
C ALA A 217 -11.73 -12.69 4.66
N GLN A 218 -11.67 -13.75 3.86
CA GLN A 218 -12.45 -14.98 4.04
C GLN A 218 -12.08 -15.72 5.34
N GLU A 219 -10.79 -15.83 5.64
CA GLU A 219 -10.32 -16.43 6.88
C GLU A 219 -10.76 -15.61 8.09
N LYS A 220 -10.56 -14.29 8.05
CA LYS A 220 -10.93 -13.39 9.14
C LYS A 220 -12.43 -13.37 9.39
N ILE A 221 -13.27 -13.36 8.36
CA ILE A 221 -14.73 -13.36 8.56
C ILE A 221 -15.20 -14.67 9.19
N TYR A 222 -14.46 -15.76 8.98
CA TYR A 222 -14.84 -17.09 9.40
C TYR A 222 -14.08 -17.58 10.64
N ASP A 223 -13.42 -16.66 11.34
CA ASP A 223 -12.81 -16.90 12.65
C ASP A 223 -13.89 -17.30 13.68
N PRO A 224 -13.77 -18.47 14.33
CA PRO A 224 -14.78 -18.97 15.29
C PRO A 224 -14.93 -18.09 16.53
N LEU A 225 -13.94 -17.26 16.87
CA LEU A 225 -13.98 -16.41 18.07
C LEU A 225 -14.40 -14.97 17.76
N ARG A 226 -14.76 -14.68 16.50
CA ARG A 226 -15.12 -13.31 16.09
C ARG A 226 -16.51 -12.90 16.57
N THR A 227 -16.54 -11.79 17.29
CA THR A 227 -17.76 -11.11 17.76
C THR A 227 -17.95 -9.71 17.15
N CYS A 228 -16.98 -9.21 16.36
CA CYS A 228 -17.04 -7.93 15.66
C CYS A 228 -16.74 -8.12 14.16
N TYR A 229 -17.68 -7.74 13.31
CA TYR A 229 -17.68 -7.96 11.86
C TYR A 229 -17.45 -6.68 11.07
N THR A 230 -17.84 -5.52 11.62
CA THR A 230 -17.60 -4.22 10.98
C THR A 230 -16.11 -3.85 10.97
N GLY A 231 -15.32 -4.35 11.93
CA GLY A 231 -13.87 -4.08 12.04
C GLY A 231 -12.95 -4.99 11.21
N ILE A 232 -13.49 -5.93 10.42
CA ILE A 232 -12.68 -6.95 9.72
C ILE A 232 -11.60 -6.37 8.79
N ASN A 233 -11.85 -5.22 8.18
CA ASN A 233 -10.89 -4.56 7.30
C ASN A 233 -9.61 -4.16 8.03
N ARG A 234 -9.70 -3.78 9.32
CA ARG A 234 -8.53 -3.48 10.14
C ARG A 234 -7.72 -4.74 10.39
N ASP A 235 -8.38 -5.83 10.76
CA ASP A 235 -7.70 -7.12 11.01
C ASP A 235 -7.01 -7.69 9.76
N VAL A 236 -7.62 -7.50 8.59
CA VAL A 236 -7.00 -7.88 7.30
C VAL A 236 -5.79 -7.00 7.02
N PHE A 237 -5.91 -5.69 7.23
CA PHE A 237 -4.81 -4.74 7.04
C PHE A 237 -3.63 -5.05 7.97
N ASP A 238 -3.89 -5.26 9.27
CA ASP A 238 -2.87 -5.59 10.26
C ASP A 238 -2.19 -6.93 9.95
N HIS A 239 -2.94 -7.91 9.46
CA HIS A 239 -2.37 -9.20 9.04
C HIS A 239 -1.45 -9.05 7.83
N ILE A 240 -1.84 -8.29 6.81
CA ILE A 240 -1.00 -8.02 5.62
C ILE A 240 0.24 -7.23 6.02
N ARG A 241 0.11 -6.21 6.89
CA ARG A 241 1.25 -5.43 7.39
C ARG A 241 2.25 -6.30 8.15
N THR A 242 1.77 -7.19 9.02
CA THR A 242 2.63 -8.10 9.79
C THR A 242 3.34 -9.13 8.89
N ASN A 243 2.74 -9.52 7.77
CA ASN A 243 3.25 -10.56 6.87
C ASN A 243 3.63 -9.99 5.50
N ALA A 244 4.02 -8.73 5.44
CA ALA A 244 4.19 -7.99 4.19
C ALA A 244 5.24 -8.62 3.27
N GLU A 245 6.35 -9.09 3.84
CA GLU A 245 7.43 -9.73 3.09
C GLU A 245 6.98 -11.05 2.44
N ILE A 246 6.36 -11.94 3.24
CA ILE A 246 5.91 -13.27 2.79
C ILE A 246 4.82 -13.16 1.72
N MET A 247 3.98 -12.13 1.80
CA MET A 247 2.83 -11.95 0.90
C MET A 247 3.12 -11.03 -0.29
N CYS A 248 4.38 -10.59 -0.47
CA CYS A 248 4.79 -9.65 -1.50
C CYS A 248 4.08 -8.29 -1.45
N PHE A 249 3.86 -7.75 -0.24
CA PHE A 249 3.36 -6.37 0.01
C PHE A 249 4.44 -5.45 0.57
N SER A 250 5.71 -5.88 0.65
CA SER A 250 6.82 -5.09 1.22
C SER A 250 7.02 -3.74 0.54
N ASN A 251 6.73 -3.63 -0.77
CA ASN A 251 6.84 -2.40 -1.54
C ASN A 251 5.69 -1.40 -1.35
N ILE A 252 4.63 -1.78 -0.62
CA ILE A 252 3.46 -0.94 -0.38
C ILE A 252 3.61 -0.11 0.90
N PHE A 253 4.16 -0.72 1.95
CA PHE A 253 4.29 -0.06 3.25
C PHE A 253 5.42 0.99 3.23
N GLY A 254 5.15 2.14 3.84
CA GLY A 254 6.03 3.31 3.79
C GLY A 254 5.71 4.28 2.65
N HIS A 255 4.79 3.93 1.75
CA HIS A 255 4.28 4.79 0.69
C HIS A 255 2.79 5.11 0.92
N PRO A 256 2.43 6.32 1.42
CA PRO A 256 1.05 6.65 1.79
C PRO A 256 0.03 6.45 0.67
N THR A 257 0.39 6.75 -0.57
CA THR A 257 -0.46 6.54 -1.75
C THR A 257 -0.77 5.05 -1.97
N TYR A 258 0.23 4.19 -1.80
CA TYR A 258 0.06 2.74 -1.97
C TYR A 258 -0.71 2.12 -0.81
N GLU A 259 -0.46 2.56 0.43
CA GLU A 259 -1.23 2.14 1.59
C GLU A 259 -2.71 2.52 1.46
N SER A 260 -3.01 3.71 0.92
CA SER A 260 -4.40 4.14 0.63
C SER A 260 -5.05 3.26 -0.44
N ALA A 261 -4.34 2.95 -1.53
CA ALA A 261 -4.83 2.04 -2.57
C ALA A 261 -5.11 0.62 -2.01
N LEU A 262 -4.21 0.13 -1.14
CA LEU A 262 -4.38 -1.14 -0.44
C LEU A 262 -5.60 -1.11 0.50
N GLU A 263 -5.77 -0.05 1.28
CA GLU A 263 -6.90 0.08 2.21
C GLU A 263 -8.24 0.06 1.47
N LYS A 264 -8.34 0.78 0.34
CA LYS A 264 -9.54 0.77 -0.53
C LYS A 264 -9.84 -0.65 -1.04
N ALA A 265 -8.83 -1.35 -1.52
CA ALA A 265 -8.98 -2.73 -1.98
C ALA A 265 -9.42 -3.68 -0.86
N ILE A 266 -8.86 -3.54 0.35
CA ILE A 266 -9.24 -4.32 1.53
C ILE A 266 -10.70 -4.06 1.90
N LYS A 267 -11.13 -2.79 1.97
CA LYS A 267 -12.53 -2.43 2.27
C LYS A 267 -13.50 -3.08 1.29
N ARG A 268 -13.22 -2.95 -0.02
CA ARG A 268 -14.04 -3.56 -1.08
C ARG A 268 -14.08 -5.09 -0.97
N ALA A 269 -12.94 -5.75 -0.76
CA ALA A 269 -12.88 -7.20 -0.59
C ALA A 269 -13.64 -7.66 0.66
N CYS A 270 -13.48 -6.97 1.79
CA CYS A 270 -14.17 -7.26 3.04
C CYS A 270 -15.68 -7.09 2.91
N SER A 271 -16.15 -6.01 2.28
CA SER A 271 -17.57 -5.79 1.99
C SER A 271 -18.16 -6.90 1.12
N SER A 272 -17.46 -7.29 0.04
CA SER A 272 -17.88 -8.40 -0.82
C SER A 272 -17.95 -9.74 -0.07
N VAL A 273 -16.94 -10.06 0.74
CA VAL A 273 -16.87 -11.30 1.54
C VAL A 273 -17.97 -11.34 2.61
N ARG A 274 -18.21 -10.20 3.28
CA ARG A 274 -19.31 -10.01 4.24
C ARG A 274 -20.67 -10.27 3.60
N ASN A 275 -20.93 -9.68 2.45
CA ASN A 275 -22.20 -9.89 1.74
C ASN A 275 -22.38 -11.34 1.28
N ALA A 276 -21.34 -11.97 0.75
CA ALA A 276 -21.38 -13.39 0.37
C ALA A 276 -21.67 -14.30 1.59
N PHE A 277 -21.05 -14.01 2.74
CA PHE A 277 -21.25 -14.81 3.94
C PHE A 277 -22.65 -14.64 4.53
N ARG A 278 -23.17 -13.40 4.57
CA ARG A 278 -24.57 -13.12 4.92
C ARG A 278 -25.54 -13.90 4.01
N GLN A 279 -25.29 -13.90 2.71
CA GLN A 279 -26.09 -14.62 1.73
C GLN A 279 -26.10 -16.14 1.99
N HIS A 280 -24.94 -16.74 2.29
CA HIS A 280 -24.87 -18.15 2.65
C HIS A 280 -25.62 -18.49 3.95
N LEU A 281 -25.55 -17.61 4.96
CA LEU A 281 -26.31 -17.77 6.20
C LEU A 281 -27.82 -17.70 5.96
N ARG A 282 -28.28 -16.77 5.12
CA ARG A 282 -29.70 -16.68 4.71
C ARG A 282 -30.16 -17.97 4.05
N ASP A 283 -29.43 -18.39 3.02
CA ASP A 283 -29.82 -19.52 2.20
C ASP A 283 -29.84 -20.83 3.00
N SER A 284 -28.98 -20.97 4.01
CA SER A 284 -28.98 -22.15 4.88
C SER A 284 -30.22 -22.24 5.76
N ILE A 285 -30.79 -21.11 6.20
CA ILE A 285 -32.04 -21.07 6.98
C ILE A 285 -33.23 -21.35 6.05
N GLU A 286 -33.31 -20.68 4.91
CA GLU A 286 -34.40 -20.84 3.93
C GLU A 286 -34.49 -22.29 3.42
N LYS A 287 -33.35 -22.88 3.09
CA LYS A 287 -33.26 -24.28 2.63
C LYS A 287 -33.35 -25.30 3.76
N GLY A 288 -33.39 -24.87 5.03
CA GLY A 288 -33.40 -25.78 6.17
C GLY A 288 -32.17 -26.70 6.21
N THR A 289 -31.01 -26.19 5.80
CA THR A 289 -29.76 -26.96 5.82
C THR A 289 -29.37 -27.24 7.26
N ASP A 290 -29.00 -28.47 7.59
CA ASP A 290 -28.46 -28.81 8.91
C ASP A 290 -27.19 -27.99 9.24
N ALA A 291 -27.00 -27.61 10.51
CA ALA A 291 -25.86 -26.80 10.95
C ALA A 291 -24.50 -27.45 10.69
N ALA A 292 -24.38 -28.76 10.90
CA ALA A 292 -23.12 -29.47 10.66
C ALA A 292 -22.81 -29.51 9.15
N MET A 293 -23.81 -29.80 8.32
CA MET A 293 -23.68 -29.75 6.85
C MET A 293 -23.32 -28.34 6.35
N PHE A 294 -23.99 -27.31 6.86
CA PHE A 294 -23.68 -25.92 6.53
C PHE A 294 -22.23 -25.57 6.89
N THR A 295 -21.81 -25.93 8.11
CA THR A 295 -20.44 -25.68 8.60
C THR A 295 -19.40 -26.37 7.72
N HIS A 296 -19.64 -27.64 7.36
CA HIS A 296 -18.75 -28.38 6.45
C HIS A 296 -18.62 -27.69 5.08
N ASN A 297 -19.72 -27.21 4.50
CA ASN A 297 -19.70 -26.52 3.21
C ASN A 297 -19.00 -25.16 3.29
N MET A 298 -19.23 -24.40 4.37
CA MET A 298 -18.57 -23.11 4.59
C MET A 298 -17.07 -23.27 4.82
N ASN A 299 -16.62 -24.34 5.51
CA ASN A 299 -15.20 -24.62 5.68
C ASN A 299 -14.47 -24.72 4.33
N LYS A 300 -15.09 -25.35 3.31
CA LYS A 300 -14.50 -25.46 1.97
C LYS A 300 -14.36 -24.12 1.25
N ILE A 301 -15.19 -23.13 1.60
CA ILE A 301 -15.24 -21.82 0.94
C ILE A 301 -14.36 -20.80 1.65
N TYR A 302 -14.34 -20.81 2.99
CA TYR A 302 -13.73 -19.75 3.79
C TYR A 302 -12.42 -20.14 4.47
N ILE A 303 -12.13 -21.44 4.61
CA ILE A 303 -10.88 -21.93 5.17
C ILE A 303 -10.00 -22.43 4.02
N ARG A 304 -8.82 -21.83 3.86
CA ARG A 304 -7.83 -22.28 2.87
C ARG A 304 -7.21 -23.61 3.31
N MET A 305 -6.77 -24.43 2.35
CA MET A 305 -6.16 -25.75 2.65
C MET A 305 -4.94 -25.68 3.59
N ALA A 306 -4.16 -24.58 3.53
CA ALA A 306 -3.05 -24.30 4.45
C ALA A 306 -3.43 -23.25 5.52
N GLY A 307 -4.69 -23.29 5.95
CA GLY A 307 -5.25 -22.34 6.90
C GLY A 307 -5.01 -22.74 8.35
N PRO A 308 -5.41 -21.89 9.30
CA PRO A 308 -5.48 -22.29 10.70
C PRO A 308 -6.44 -23.47 10.88
N ASN A 309 -6.01 -24.46 11.65
CA ASN A 309 -6.83 -25.59 12.04
C ASN A 309 -7.78 -25.18 13.18
N TYR A 310 -8.90 -24.56 12.81
CA TYR A 310 -9.91 -24.17 13.76
C TYR A 310 -10.63 -25.38 14.37
N ASN A 311 -11.04 -25.25 15.63
CA ASN A 311 -11.88 -26.23 16.29
C ASN A 311 -13.26 -26.28 15.61
N GLN A 312 -13.57 -27.44 15.02
CA GLN A 312 -14.81 -27.65 14.26
C GLN A 312 -16.08 -27.40 15.09
N ARG A 313 -16.05 -27.74 16.39
CA ARG A 313 -17.16 -27.48 17.30
C ARG A 313 -17.39 -25.99 17.47
N LEU A 314 -16.32 -25.17 17.60
CA LEU A 314 -16.48 -23.72 17.73
C LEU A 314 -17.01 -23.08 16.45
N LEU A 315 -16.59 -23.56 15.28
CA LEU A 315 -17.14 -23.10 13.99
C LEU A 315 -18.65 -23.39 13.89
N LEU A 316 -19.07 -24.60 14.26
CA LEU A 316 -20.48 -24.99 14.31
C LEU A 316 -21.27 -24.09 15.26
N LEU A 317 -20.80 -23.94 16.50
CA LEU A 317 -21.46 -23.11 17.51
C LEU A 317 -21.62 -21.66 17.05
N ARG A 318 -20.57 -21.10 16.44
CA ARG A 318 -20.59 -19.74 15.89
C ARG A 318 -21.57 -19.61 14.73
N ASN A 319 -21.65 -20.59 13.83
CA ASN A 319 -22.64 -20.59 12.75
C ASN A 319 -24.07 -20.68 13.29
N VAL A 320 -24.32 -21.54 14.28
CA VAL A 320 -25.63 -21.69 14.94
C VAL A 320 -26.07 -20.35 15.58
N VAL A 321 -25.16 -19.66 16.27
CA VAL A 321 -25.44 -18.32 16.84
C VAL A 321 -25.86 -17.32 15.77
N LEU A 322 -25.11 -17.22 14.67
CA LEU A 322 -25.42 -16.28 13.59
C LEU A 322 -26.74 -16.62 12.88
N ARG A 323 -27.02 -17.92 12.69
CA ARG A 323 -28.30 -18.36 12.11
C ARG A 323 -29.47 -18.04 13.03
N ARG A 324 -29.30 -18.24 14.35
CA ARG A 324 -30.29 -17.88 15.35
C ARG A 324 -30.56 -16.38 15.37
N PHE A 325 -29.52 -15.56 15.30
CA PHE A 325 -29.65 -14.10 15.19
C PHE A 325 -30.50 -13.70 13.97
N ILE A 326 -30.24 -14.27 12.80
CA ILE A 326 -31.02 -14.00 11.58
C ILE A 326 -32.48 -14.41 11.75
N PHE A 327 -32.73 -15.57 12.35
CA PHE A 327 -34.08 -16.07 12.61
C PHE A 327 -34.87 -15.14 13.54
N ASP A 328 -34.25 -14.66 14.62
CA ASP A 328 -34.88 -13.74 15.57
C ASP A 328 -35.05 -12.31 15.00
N ASN A 329 -34.30 -11.96 13.95
CA ASN A 329 -34.26 -10.61 13.36
C ASN A 329 -34.50 -10.65 11.83
N PRO A 330 -35.66 -11.11 11.35
CA PRO A 330 -35.91 -11.27 9.91
C PRO A 330 -35.80 -9.95 9.15
N ASN A 331 -36.13 -8.82 9.78
CA ASN A 331 -36.01 -7.49 9.17
C ASN A 331 -34.56 -7.06 8.93
N ALA A 332 -33.61 -7.55 9.74
CA ALA A 332 -32.19 -7.23 9.57
C ALA A 332 -31.60 -7.89 8.31
N LEU A 333 -32.15 -9.04 7.90
CA LEU A 333 -31.69 -9.80 6.75
C LEU A 333 -31.92 -9.05 5.43
N TRP A 334 -33.04 -8.33 5.35
CA TRP A 334 -33.49 -7.60 4.16
C TRP A 334 -32.98 -6.16 4.10
N ALA A 335 -32.22 -5.71 5.10
CA ALA A 335 -31.49 -4.46 5.00
C ALA A 335 -30.43 -4.60 3.89
N GLU A 336 -30.70 -4.05 2.71
CA GLU A 336 -29.75 -4.05 1.59
C GLU A 336 -28.52 -3.20 1.93
N GLU A 337 -27.34 -3.80 2.08
CA GLU A 337 -26.11 -3.01 2.16
C GLU A 337 -25.97 -2.19 0.88
N ASP A 338 -25.90 -0.86 1.01
CA ASP A 338 -25.65 0.03 -0.12
C ASP A 338 -24.22 -0.24 -0.61
N PRO A 339 -24.04 -0.86 -1.78
CA PRO A 339 -22.72 -1.23 -2.29
C PRO A 339 -21.85 0.01 -2.56
N ASN A 340 -22.43 1.21 -2.59
CA ASN A 340 -21.73 2.47 -2.84
C ASN A 340 -21.39 3.23 -1.55
N GLN A 341 -21.75 2.72 -0.37
CA GLN A 341 -21.54 3.44 0.88
C GLN A 341 -20.04 3.55 1.26
N ASP A 342 -19.22 2.57 0.88
CA ASP A 342 -17.78 2.58 1.20
C ASP A 342 -16.91 3.43 0.25
N ASP A 343 -17.40 3.74 -0.96
CA ASP A 343 -16.65 4.52 -1.96
C ASP A 343 -16.98 6.04 -1.90
N SER A 344 -17.85 6.46 -0.98
CA SER A 344 -18.30 7.86 -0.86
C SER A 344 -17.30 8.80 -0.17
N ALA A 345 -16.13 8.33 0.25
CA ALA A 345 -15.05 9.20 0.72
C ALA A 345 -14.32 9.83 -0.49
N SER A 346 -15.00 10.79 -1.12
CA SER A 346 -14.46 11.95 -1.85
C SER A 346 -12.96 11.92 -2.20
N ASP A 347 -12.54 11.05 -3.11
CA ASP A 347 -11.33 11.28 -3.90
C ASP A 347 -11.77 11.76 -5.28
N ASN A 348 -11.94 13.07 -5.36
CA ASN A 348 -12.34 13.82 -6.53
C ASN A 348 -11.18 13.93 -7.54
N ASN A 349 -10.49 12.83 -7.84
CA ASN A 349 -9.44 12.79 -8.85
C ASN A 349 -10.01 12.33 -10.19
N ASN A 350 -10.62 13.30 -10.86
CA ASN A 350 -10.61 13.55 -12.29
C ASN A 350 -9.96 12.46 -13.19
N THR A 351 -10.63 11.31 -13.34
CA THR A 351 -10.30 10.35 -14.40
C THR A 351 -10.82 10.90 -15.72
N GLN A 352 -9.99 11.71 -16.38
CA GLN A 352 -10.16 12.17 -17.75
C GLN A 352 -10.23 10.92 -18.66
N SER A 353 -11.46 10.51 -18.99
CA SER A 353 -11.71 9.36 -19.84
C SER A 353 -11.45 9.77 -21.29
N SER A 354 -10.37 9.24 -21.85
CA SER A 354 -10.02 9.39 -23.25
C SER A 354 -11.11 8.81 -24.17
N GLU A 355 -11.54 9.65 -25.12
CA GLU A 355 -12.50 9.33 -26.17
C GLU A 355 -12.01 8.16 -27.04
N SER A 356 -12.72 7.03 -26.99
CA SER A 356 -12.57 5.97 -27.97
C SER A 356 -13.89 5.21 -28.11
N SER A 357 -14.59 5.53 -29.18
CA SER A 357 -15.77 4.87 -29.78
C SER A 357 -16.07 3.44 -29.32
N THR A 358 -17.20 3.19 -28.64
CA THR A 358 -17.78 1.84 -28.40
C THR A 358 -19.26 1.93 -27.94
N PRO A 359 -20.03 0.81 -27.92
CA PRO A 359 -21.43 0.69 -28.37
C PRO A 359 -22.50 1.16 -27.36
N PRO A 360 -23.81 1.13 -27.70
CA PRO A 360 -24.87 1.72 -26.88
C PRO A 360 -24.89 1.22 -25.43
N PRO A 361 -25.04 2.14 -24.46
CA PRO A 361 -24.92 1.82 -23.03
C PRO A 361 -26.00 0.82 -22.60
N PRO A 362 -25.63 -0.25 -21.85
CA PRO A 362 -26.61 -1.18 -21.32
C PRO A 362 -27.60 -0.43 -20.43
N LYS A 363 -28.91 -0.67 -20.66
CA LYS A 363 -30.00 -0.06 -19.89
C LYS A 363 -29.73 -0.20 -18.39
N LYS A 364 -29.41 0.93 -17.73
CA LYS A 364 -29.32 1.03 -16.27
C LYS A 364 -30.60 0.45 -15.68
N ARG A 365 -30.50 -0.69 -14.99
CA ARG A 365 -31.56 -1.16 -14.09
C ARG A 365 -31.86 -0.01 -13.15
N LYS A 366 -33.13 0.42 -13.07
CA LYS A 366 -33.62 1.29 -12.00
C LYS A 366 -33.35 0.54 -10.69
N THR A 367 -32.20 0.81 -10.07
CA THR A 367 -31.98 0.48 -8.67
C THR A 367 -33.14 1.11 -7.92
N ALA A 368 -33.86 0.29 -7.15
CA ALA A 368 -34.97 0.74 -6.34
C ALA A 368 -34.52 1.96 -5.52
N VAL A 369 -35.45 2.89 -5.28
CA VAL A 369 -35.26 4.15 -4.55
C VAL A 369 -35.01 3.85 -3.06
N GLY A 370 -33.97 3.08 -2.76
CA GLY A 370 -33.50 2.79 -1.42
C GLY A 370 -32.57 3.93 -1.02
N GLY A 371 -33.03 4.79 -0.11
CA GLY A 371 -32.16 5.80 0.50
C GLY A 371 -30.99 5.14 1.21
N LYS A 372 -29.91 5.91 1.42
CA LYS A 372 -28.76 5.50 2.24
C LYS A 372 -29.24 4.88 3.55
N ILE A 373 -28.85 3.64 3.82
CA ILE A 373 -29.09 3.03 5.14
C ILE A 373 -28.36 3.88 6.19
N SER A 374 -29.10 4.31 7.21
CA SER A 374 -28.52 5.05 8.33
C SER A 374 -27.44 4.20 9.01
N LYS A 375 -26.28 4.80 9.27
CA LYS A 375 -25.13 4.15 9.92
C LYS A 375 -25.58 3.35 11.15
N GLY A 376 -25.16 2.10 11.25
CA GLY A 376 -25.51 1.21 12.36
C GLY A 376 -26.76 0.36 12.15
N LYS A 377 -27.53 0.59 11.07
CA LYS A 377 -28.70 -0.25 10.71
C LYS A 377 -28.40 -1.30 9.64
N ASP A 378 -27.16 -1.37 9.15
CA ASP A 378 -26.74 -2.47 8.30
C ASP A 378 -26.67 -3.78 9.09
N PHE A 379 -26.77 -4.90 8.38
CA PHE A 379 -26.83 -6.24 8.97
C PHE A 379 -25.68 -6.50 9.96
N TRP A 380 -24.43 -6.20 9.58
CA TRP A 380 -23.27 -6.49 10.43
C TRP A 380 -23.17 -5.58 11.63
N SER A 381 -23.56 -4.31 11.52
CA SER A 381 -23.67 -3.43 12.69
C SER A 381 -24.71 -3.91 13.70
N LEU A 382 -25.82 -4.50 13.24
CA LEU A 382 -26.83 -5.10 14.12
C LEU A 382 -26.30 -6.36 14.81
N VAL A 383 -25.57 -7.22 14.07
CA VAL A 383 -24.87 -8.39 14.63
C VAL A 383 -23.86 -7.95 15.71
N ASP A 384 -23.03 -6.95 15.42
CA ASP A 384 -22.04 -6.44 16.37
C ASP A 384 -22.71 -5.88 17.63
N SER A 385 -23.78 -5.09 17.45
CA SER A 385 -24.56 -4.55 18.58
C SER A 385 -25.19 -5.66 19.42
N TRP A 386 -25.65 -6.74 18.78
CA TRP A 386 -26.19 -7.91 19.48
C TRP A 386 -25.11 -8.62 20.31
N PHE A 387 -23.90 -8.84 19.77
CA PHE A 387 -22.79 -9.39 20.55
C PHE A 387 -22.40 -8.49 21.73
N VAL A 388 -22.39 -7.16 21.53
CA VAL A 388 -22.15 -6.20 22.62
C VAL A 388 -23.22 -6.32 23.71
N SER A 389 -24.49 -6.52 23.35
CA SER A 389 -25.58 -6.73 24.32
C SER A 389 -25.48 -8.04 25.11
N LYS A 390 -24.66 -8.99 24.65
CA LYS A 390 -24.43 -10.31 25.27
C LYS A 390 -23.10 -10.41 26.02
N GLN A 391 -22.44 -9.28 26.29
CA GLN A 391 -21.16 -9.26 27.01
C GLN A 391 -21.24 -9.77 28.45
N ASP A 392 -22.43 -9.79 29.05
CA ASP A 392 -22.72 -10.40 30.35
C ASP A 392 -22.50 -11.92 30.37
N LEU A 393 -22.63 -12.58 29.21
CA LEU A 393 -22.33 -14.01 29.05
C LEU A 393 -20.82 -14.31 28.91
N GLY A 394 -19.99 -13.27 28.83
CA GLY A 394 -18.54 -13.37 28.66
C GLY A 394 -18.03 -12.77 27.35
N LYS A 395 -16.72 -12.60 27.26
CA LYS A 395 -16.05 -11.98 26.10
C LYS A 395 -15.84 -12.96 24.96
N LYS A 396 -15.82 -14.27 25.25
CA LYS A 396 -15.58 -15.33 24.28
C LYS A 396 -16.73 -16.33 24.31
N LEU A 397 -17.07 -16.89 23.15
CA LEU A 397 -18.05 -17.98 23.02
C LEU A 397 -17.68 -19.25 23.80
N THR A 398 -16.42 -19.36 24.23
CA THR A 398 -15.92 -20.46 25.07
C THR A 398 -16.18 -20.24 26.56
N ASP A 399 -16.63 -19.06 26.97
CA ASP A 399 -16.83 -18.77 28.39
C ASP A 399 -18.03 -19.58 28.92
N PRO A 400 -18.01 -20.06 30.17
CA PRO A 400 -19.02 -21.00 30.69
C PRO A 400 -20.46 -20.51 30.59
N ALA A 401 -20.69 -19.19 30.72
CA ALA A 401 -22.03 -18.61 30.65
C ALA A 401 -22.63 -18.64 29.23
N TRP A 402 -21.82 -18.82 28.17
CA TRP A 402 -22.34 -19.08 26.82
C TRP A 402 -22.88 -20.50 26.65
N LYS A 403 -22.41 -21.47 27.45
CA LYS A 403 -22.67 -22.90 27.22
C LYS A 403 -24.15 -23.23 27.16
N GLU A 404 -24.93 -22.75 28.14
CA GLU A 404 -26.37 -23.04 28.20
C GLU A 404 -27.12 -22.44 27.01
N LEU A 405 -26.83 -21.19 26.65
CA LEU A 405 -27.43 -20.54 25.48
C LEU A 405 -27.07 -21.25 24.17
N LEU A 406 -25.82 -21.68 24.04
CA LEU A 406 -25.32 -22.39 22.87
C LEU A 406 -25.98 -23.76 22.71
N GLU A 407 -26.15 -24.51 23.80
CA GLU A 407 -26.87 -25.79 23.80
C GLU A 407 -28.34 -25.59 23.37
N GLN A 408 -29.01 -24.57 23.88
CA GLN A 408 -30.37 -24.21 23.46
C GLN A 408 -30.45 -23.87 21.96
N TYR A 409 -29.45 -23.15 21.43
CA TYR A 409 -29.44 -22.79 20.01
C TYR A 409 -29.12 -23.98 19.11
N VAL A 410 -28.25 -24.90 19.52
CA VAL A 410 -27.97 -26.15 18.79
C VAL A 410 -29.23 -27.00 18.73
N GLN A 411 -29.90 -27.21 19.86
CA GLN A 411 -31.17 -27.94 19.90
C GLN A 411 -32.23 -27.29 19.00
N PHE A 412 -32.29 -25.96 18.99
CA PHE A 412 -33.20 -25.23 18.12
C PHE A 412 -32.91 -25.42 16.62
N ASP A 413 -31.64 -25.47 16.23
CA ASP A 413 -31.21 -25.72 14.84
C ASP A 413 -31.54 -27.18 14.43
N GLU A 414 -31.26 -28.15 15.30
CA GLU A 414 -31.53 -29.59 15.11
C GLU A 414 -33.03 -29.90 14.99
N ASP A 415 -33.90 -29.23 15.75
CA ASP A 415 -35.35 -29.33 15.61
C ASP A 415 -35.85 -28.93 14.21
N GLY A 416 -35.03 -28.16 13.48
CA GLY A 416 -35.20 -27.76 12.09
C GLY A 416 -35.96 -26.44 11.92
N PHE A 417 -35.33 -25.46 11.26
CA PHE A 417 -35.96 -24.18 10.91
C PHE A 417 -37.23 -24.34 10.06
N GLN A 418 -37.23 -25.30 9.11
CA GLN A 418 -38.33 -25.43 8.15
C GLN A 418 -39.68 -25.82 8.77
N LYS A 419 -39.67 -26.59 9.87
CA LYS A 419 -40.91 -26.92 10.58
C LYS A 419 -41.58 -25.67 11.13
N ARG A 420 -40.82 -24.61 11.40
CA ARG A 420 -41.30 -23.37 12.05
C ARG A 420 -41.48 -22.21 11.07
N VAL A 421 -40.65 -22.09 10.02
CA VAL A 421 -40.77 -21.03 9.00
C VAL A 421 -42.08 -21.16 8.20
N ARG A 422 -42.57 -22.38 7.94
CA ARG A 422 -43.88 -22.59 7.31
C ARG A 422 -45.07 -22.16 8.16
N LEU A 423 -44.88 -21.93 9.47
CA LEU A 423 -45.96 -21.62 10.41
C LEU A 423 -46.17 -20.12 10.65
N GLN A 424 -45.34 -19.23 10.08
CA GLN A 424 -45.62 -17.80 10.09
C GLN A 424 -46.13 -17.36 8.72
N PRO A 425 -47.46 -17.41 8.47
CA PRO A 425 -48.03 -16.66 7.36
C PRO A 425 -47.72 -15.18 7.61
N SER A 426 -47.16 -14.53 6.60
CA SER A 426 -46.78 -13.12 6.55
C SER A 426 -48.01 -12.20 6.69
N GLN A 427 -48.63 -12.16 7.86
CA GLN A 427 -49.84 -11.35 8.09
C GLN A 427 -49.57 -9.84 8.28
N GLY A 428 -48.31 -9.39 8.26
CA GLY A 428 -47.96 -8.00 8.58
C GLY A 428 -47.63 -7.06 7.41
N ALA A 429 -47.38 -7.56 6.19
CA ALA A 429 -46.75 -6.73 5.14
C ALA A 429 -47.72 -6.10 4.11
N GLN A 430 -49.02 -6.40 4.15
CA GLN A 430 -49.99 -5.85 3.18
C GLN A 430 -50.83 -4.66 3.70
N ALA A 431 -50.73 -4.27 4.98
CA ALA A 431 -51.60 -3.22 5.53
C ALA A 431 -51.15 -1.78 5.27
N ALA A 432 -49.94 -1.53 4.76
CA ALA A 432 -49.39 -0.17 4.65
C ALA A 432 -49.54 0.50 3.27
N HIS A 433 -50.03 -0.20 2.24
CA HIS A 433 -50.05 0.34 0.86
C HIS A 433 -51.42 0.83 0.34
N ASN A 434 -52.49 0.79 1.17
CA ASN A 434 -53.85 1.16 0.73
C ASN A 434 -54.50 2.36 1.45
N ALA A 435 -53.74 3.15 2.21
CA ALA A 435 -54.24 4.38 2.85
C ALA A 435 -53.76 5.64 2.11
N GLY A 436 -54.16 5.81 0.85
CA GLY A 436 -53.76 6.97 0.03
C GLY A 436 -54.70 7.37 -1.11
N GLY A 437 -55.90 6.80 -1.19
CA GLY A 437 -56.93 7.18 -2.17
C GLY A 437 -57.83 8.30 -1.65
N LEU A 438 -57.30 9.52 -1.47
CA LEU A 438 -58.11 10.72 -1.27
C LEU A 438 -58.65 11.17 -2.63
N ASN A 439 -59.93 10.88 -2.83
CA ASN A 439 -60.76 11.28 -3.94
C ASN A 439 -60.95 12.82 -3.92
N VAL A 440 -60.24 13.55 -4.80
CA VAL A 440 -60.51 14.97 -5.07
C VAL A 440 -61.41 15.04 -6.30
N GLN A 441 -62.73 15.12 -6.06
CA GLN A 441 -63.69 15.54 -7.07
C GLN A 441 -63.51 17.04 -7.34
N GLY A 442 -62.87 17.36 -8.46
CA GLY A 442 -62.90 18.70 -9.05
C GLY A 442 -64.21 18.91 -9.80
N GLY A 443 -65.14 19.65 -9.19
CA GLY A 443 -66.28 20.25 -9.89
C GLY A 443 -65.83 21.50 -10.62
N SER A 444 -65.85 21.47 -11.95
CA SER A 444 -65.66 22.64 -12.81
C SER A 444 -67.00 23.00 -13.43
N THR A 445 -67.67 24.01 -12.86
CA THR A 445 -68.88 24.61 -13.39
C THR A 445 -68.49 25.73 -14.34
N LEU A 446 -68.56 25.45 -15.64
CA LEU A 446 -68.38 26.40 -16.73
C LEU A 446 -69.74 27.08 -17.00
N GLY A 447 -69.94 28.29 -16.48
CA GLY A 447 -71.06 29.16 -16.85
C GLY A 447 -70.61 30.13 -17.93
N MET A 448 -71.07 29.93 -19.17
CA MET A 448 -70.85 30.82 -20.31
C MET A 448 -72.19 31.47 -20.67
N LEU A 449 -72.17 32.80 -20.74
CA LEU A 449 -73.20 33.65 -21.31
C LEU A 449 -73.50 33.26 -22.76
N MET A 450 -74.78 32.98 -23.07
CA MET A 450 -75.62 33.71 -24.03
C MET A 450 -77.07 33.24 -23.92
#